data_AF-A0AAI9EJ77-F1
#
_entry.id   AF-A0AAI9EJ77-F1
#
_cell.length_a   1.000
_cell.length_b   1.000
_cell.length_c   1.000
_cell.angle_alpha   90.00
_cell.angle_beta   90.00
_cell.angle_gamma   90.00
#
_symmetry.space_group_name_H-M   'P 1'
#
loop_
_entity.id
_entity.type
_entity.pdbx_description
1 polymer ?
#
loop_
_entity_poly.entity_id
_entity_poly.type
_entity_poly.pdbx_seq_one_letter_code
_entity_poly.pdbx_strand_id
1 'polypeptide(L)'
;MTPSDRHDTDVETGETKAETLTWLRSLSGELASATLKRLEDTLPWYGEMPPGRRSAVGLVAQAGITSFIHWYDDPDSTPWIAADVFGAAPRELLRSVSLQQTLQLIRVTVEVVEDRVRDRHRTVRDAILLYSREIAFAAADVYARAAEARGLWDARLEALVVDSILSGEYDDELPSRIAALGWHGHGEVSVLVGTAPAVLDVDQLRRTARHLEADVLIGVQGSRLVLVIGRASPAVVDPADAATETPPVSFLEIATQLEPGFGAGHLVLGHEVPSLVEASRSARAALAGFAVARSWRNAPRPTLADDLLPERALAGDPLARSTLINRIYKPLQAHSTELLATLWCYLDTGRSLEATARELFVHPNTVRYRLKRVSDVIGWDATGAREALILQAALIIGSIAEAGTTVPQQQGSGRARPKRQAAR
;
A
#
# COMPACT_ATOMS: atom_id res chain seq x y z
N MET A 1 29.26 37.34 47.72
CA MET A 1 28.37 38.41 47.24
C MET A 1 27.13 37.72 46.73
N THR A 2 26.01 37.96 47.40
CA THR A 2 24.72 37.25 47.33
C THR A 2 24.03 37.41 45.97
N PRO A 3 23.24 36.43 45.51
CA PRO A 3 22.35 36.60 44.36
C PRO A 3 21.17 37.48 44.78
N SER A 4 20.92 38.52 43.99
CA SER A 4 19.89 39.52 44.20
C SER A 4 18.49 38.90 44.08
N ASP A 5 17.78 38.84 45.21
CA ASP A 5 16.32 38.77 45.27
C ASP A 5 15.73 39.87 44.38
N ARG A 6 14.98 39.50 43.34
CA ARG A 6 14.00 40.38 42.72
C ARG A 6 12.65 40.03 43.31
N HIS A 7 12.31 40.74 44.39
CA HIS A 7 10.92 40.86 44.81
C HIS A 7 10.20 41.76 43.81
N ASP A 8 9.37 41.16 42.94
CA ASP A 8 8.31 41.89 42.25
C ASP A 8 7.25 42.25 43.30
N THR A 9 7.26 43.51 43.72
CA THR A 9 6.20 44.11 44.53
C THR A 9 5.12 44.67 43.60
N ASP A 10 4.10 43.85 43.30
CA ASP A 10 2.83 44.33 42.76
C ASP A 10 1.79 44.37 43.88
N VAL A 11 1.33 45.58 44.19
CA VAL A 11 0.45 45.92 45.31
C VAL A 11 -0.99 45.84 44.84
N GLU A 12 -1.61 44.66 44.97
CA GLU A 12 -3.07 44.51 45.11
C GLU A 12 -3.38 43.11 45.69
N THR A 13 -3.70 43.06 46.99
CA THR A 13 -3.87 41.87 47.88
C THR A 13 -2.60 41.06 48.18
N GLY A 14 -2.08 41.12 49.41
CA GLY A 14 -0.82 40.47 49.80
C GLY A 14 -0.94 38.97 50.10
N GLU A 15 -1.28 38.12 49.12
CA GLU A 15 -1.09 36.67 49.23
C GLU A 15 0.23 36.27 48.54
N THR A 16 1.12 35.63 49.28
CA THR A 16 2.38 35.10 48.75
C THR A 16 2.14 33.82 47.93
N LYS A 17 3.01 33.53 46.94
CA LYS A 17 2.95 32.30 46.12
C LYS A 17 2.82 31.03 46.97
N ALA A 18 3.45 30.99 48.15
CA ALA A 18 3.39 29.89 49.10
C ALA A 18 2.00 29.70 49.73
N GLU A 19 1.29 30.79 50.05
CA GLU A 19 -0.09 30.75 50.57
C GLU A 19 -1.06 30.26 49.48
N THR A 20 -0.87 30.73 48.25
CA THR A 20 -1.63 30.26 47.09
C THR A 20 -1.44 28.76 46.82
N LEU A 21 -0.20 28.26 46.89
CA LEU A 21 0.09 26.83 46.74
C LEU A 21 -0.54 25.97 47.82
N THR A 22 -0.47 26.43 49.08
CA THR A 22 -1.09 25.72 50.22
C THR A 22 -2.60 25.64 50.05
N TRP A 23 -3.21 26.72 49.58
CA TRP A 23 -4.63 26.78 49.26
C TRP A 23 -5.02 25.87 48.10
N LEU A 24 -4.29 25.90 46.97
CA LEU A 24 -4.52 25.00 45.82
C LEU A 24 -4.43 23.52 46.24
N ARG A 25 -3.44 23.17 47.07
CA ARG A 25 -3.29 21.82 47.63
C ARG A 25 -4.48 21.42 48.49
N SER A 26 -5.01 22.32 49.33
CA SER A 26 -6.21 22.05 50.13
C SER A 26 -7.49 21.86 49.30
N LEU A 27 -7.57 22.49 48.12
CA LEU A 27 -8.74 22.44 47.24
C LEU A 27 -8.67 21.35 46.16
N SER A 28 -7.54 20.68 45.99
CA SER A 28 -7.35 19.70 44.92
C SER A 28 -8.43 18.59 44.92
N GLY A 29 -8.87 18.15 46.11
CA GLY A 29 -9.93 17.14 46.23
C GLY A 29 -11.30 17.67 45.79
N GLU A 30 -11.65 18.90 46.18
CA GLU A 30 -12.89 19.55 45.75
C GLU A 30 -12.90 19.82 44.24
N LEU A 31 -11.78 20.28 43.68
CA LEU A 31 -11.62 20.52 42.24
C LEU A 31 -11.80 19.23 41.44
N ALA A 32 -11.26 18.10 41.92
CA ALA A 32 -11.44 16.81 41.28
C ALA A 32 -12.93 16.40 41.29
N SER A 33 -13.62 16.49 42.44
CA SER A 33 -15.05 16.18 42.53
C SER A 33 -15.92 17.09 41.67
N ALA A 34 -15.64 18.39 41.66
CA ALA A 34 -16.34 19.37 40.82
C ALA A 34 -16.12 19.11 39.33
N THR A 35 -14.89 18.74 38.94
CA THR A 35 -14.56 18.35 37.56
C THR A 35 -15.34 17.12 37.13
N LEU A 36 -15.36 16.06 37.94
CA LEU A 36 -16.09 14.83 37.61
C LEU A 36 -17.59 15.07 37.45
N LYS A 37 -18.18 15.88 38.32
CA LYS A 37 -19.58 16.27 38.20
C LYS A 37 -19.84 17.07 36.92
N ARG A 38 -18.99 18.06 36.62
CA ARG A 38 -19.10 18.85 35.39
C ARG A 38 -18.96 17.99 34.14
N LEU A 39 -18.05 17.01 34.14
CA LEU A 39 -17.88 16.07 33.04
C LEU A 39 -19.15 15.24 32.80
N GLU A 40 -19.78 14.74 33.88
CA GLU A 40 -21.05 14.00 33.80
C GLU A 40 -22.21 14.87 33.28
N ASP A 41 -22.28 16.13 33.71
CA ASP A 41 -23.33 17.05 33.31
C ASP A 41 -23.17 17.56 31.86
N THR A 42 -21.95 17.66 31.35
CA THR A 42 -21.65 18.36 30.08
C THR A 42 -21.25 17.45 28.91
N LEU A 43 -20.71 16.26 29.17
CA LEU A 43 -20.21 15.36 28.13
C LEU A 43 -21.06 14.08 28.06
N PRO A 44 -21.99 13.97 27.10
CA PRO A 44 -22.86 12.80 26.96
C PRO A 44 -22.10 11.47 26.88
N TRP A 45 -20.97 11.47 26.15
CA TRP A 45 -20.14 10.28 25.97
C TRP A 45 -19.52 9.79 27.28
N TYR A 46 -19.26 10.67 28.25
CA TYR A 46 -18.69 10.31 29.55
C TYR A 46 -19.71 9.60 30.44
N GLY A 47 -20.97 10.04 30.38
CA GLY A 47 -22.11 9.38 31.04
C GLY A 47 -22.33 7.95 30.52
N GLU A 48 -22.15 7.74 29.21
CA GLU A 48 -22.33 6.42 28.57
C GLU A 48 -21.14 5.45 28.77
N MET A 49 -20.01 5.90 29.33
CA MET A 49 -18.84 5.04 29.52
C MET A 49 -19.05 3.93 30.58
N PRO A 50 -18.48 2.73 30.38
CA PRO A 50 -18.43 1.71 31.43
C PRO A 50 -17.71 2.21 32.70
N PRO A 51 -18.14 1.79 33.91
CA PRO A 51 -17.61 2.31 35.18
C PRO A 51 -16.08 2.25 35.31
N GLY A 52 -15.45 1.17 34.84
CA GLY A 52 -13.99 1.03 34.89
C GLY A 52 -13.24 2.08 34.06
N ARG A 53 -13.77 2.46 32.89
CA ARG A 53 -13.17 3.50 32.04
C ARG A 53 -13.44 4.90 32.60
N ARG A 54 -14.65 5.12 33.12
CA ARG A 54 -15.02 6.38 33.76
C ARG A 54 -14.11 6.68 34.95
N SER A 55 -13.83 5.67 35.78
CA SER A 55 -12.85 5.77 36.88
C SER A 55 -11.45 6.13 36.39
N ALA A 56 -10.97 5.50 35.32
CA ALA A 56 -9.68 5.82 34.72
C ALA A 56 -9.61 7.25 34.16
N VAL A 57 -10.66 7.76 33.52
CA VAL A 57 -10.75 9.18 33.12
C VAL A 57 -10.68 10.10 34.35
N GLY A 58 -11.33 9.73 35.45
CA GLY A 58 -11.28 10.51 36.68
C GLY A 58 -9.89 10.58 37.32
N LEU A 59 -9.11 9.50 37.23
CA LEU A 59 -7.70 9.50 37.64
C LEU A 59 -6.86 10.48 36.80
N VAL A 60 -7.11 10.56 35.50
CA VAL A 60 -6.42 11.52 34.61
C VAL A 60 -6.78 12.96 34.97
N ALA A 61 -8.06 13.25 35.23
CA ALA A 61 -8.49 14.59 35.65
C ALA A 61 -7.83 15.00 36.97
N GLN A 62 -7.75 14.10 37.96
CA GLN A 62 -7.09 14.35 39.23
C GLN A 62 -5.56 14.51 39.09
N ALA A 63 -4.93 13.69 38.26
CA ALA A 63 -3.50 13.82 37.92
C ALA A 63 -3.22 15.16 37.23
N GLY A 64 -4.12 15.60 36.34
CA GLY A 64 -4.07 16.91 35.68
C GLY A 64 -4.10 18.09 36.66
N ILE A 65 -4.97 18.03 37.67
CA ILE A 65 -5.05 19.05 38.74
C ILE A 65 -3.77 19.02 39.60
N THR A 66 -3.27 17.84 39.94
CA THR A 66 -2.05 17.68 40.75
C THR A 66 -0.81 18.18 40.00
N SER A 67 -0.71 17.86 38.72
CA SER A 67 0.36 18.32 37.82
C SER A 67 0.32 19.84 37.64
N PHE A 68 -0.86 20.47 37.57
CA PHE A 68 -0.96 21.93 37.59
C PHE A 68 -0.37 22.54 38.87
N ILE A 69 -0.69 21.97 40.04
CA ILE A 69 -0.17 22.47 41.32
C ILE A 69 1.34 22.35 41.39
N HIS A 70 1.90 21.24 40.89
CA HIS A 70 3.34 21.03 40.81
C HIS A 70 4.00 22.02 39.84
N TRP A 71 3.43 22.18 38.64
CA TRP A 71 3.90 23.13 37.63
C TRP A 71 3.82 24.58 38.10
N TYR A 72 2.81 24.94 38.91
CA TYR A 72 2.72 26.27 39.50
C TYR A 72 3.82 26.51 40.55
N ASP A 73 4.26 25.48 41.26
CA ASP A 73 5.39 25.54 42.20
C ASP A 73 6.69 25.80 41.44
N ASP A 74 6.97 25.03 40.39
CA ASP A 74 8.14 25.13 39.52
C ASP A 74 7.78 25.12 38.02
N PRO A 75 7.58 26.29 37.39
CA PRO A 75 7.21 26.37 35.98
C PRO A 75 8.28 25.87 35.00
N ASP A 76 9.56 25.86 35.42
CA ASP A 76 10.69 25.37 34.62
C ASP A 76 10.76 23.83 34.61
N SER A 77 9.96 23.14 35.42
CA SER A 77 9.80 21.68 35.43
C SER A 77 8.91 21.15 34.29
N THR A 78 8.73 21.92 33.22
CA THR A 78 7.84 21.66 32.07
C THR A 78 8.02 20.31 31.34
N PRO A 79 9.20 19.64 31.28
CA PRO A 79 9.40 18.48 30.39
C PRO A 79 8.57 17.21 30.67
N TRP A 80 7.84 17.12 31.79
CA TRP A 80 7.19 15.87 32.23
C TRP A 80 5.66 15.90 32.34
N ILE A 81 5.00 17.00 31.94
CA ILE A 81 3.53 17.17 32.07
C ILE A 81 2.75 16.01 31.42
N ALA A 82 3.18 15.54 30.25
CA ALA A 82 2.56 14.39 29.58
C ALA A 82 2.75 13.08 30.36
N ALA A 83 3.94 12.84 30.91
CA ALA A 83 4.25 11.62 31.65
C ALA A 83 3.48 11.58 32.98
N ASP A 84 3.35 12.73 33.66
CA ASP A 84 2.68 12.84 34.95
C ASP A 84 1.16 12.68 34.85
N VAL A 85 0.56 13.22 33.78
CA VAL A 85 -0.91 13.19 33.60
C VAL A 85 -1.36 11.93 32.87
N PHE A 86 -0.71 11.58 31.75
CA PHE A 86 -1.13 10.44 30.93
C PHE A 86 -0.45 9.12 31.31
N GLY A 87 0.66 9.16 32.07
CA GLY A 87 1.29 7.97 32.62
C GLY A 87 0.55 7.38 33.82
N ALA A 88 -0.28 8.17 34.51
CA ALA A 88 -1.15 7.70 35.58
C ALA A 88 -2.35 6.88 35.08
N ALA A 89 -2.65 6.95 33.78
CA ALA A 89 -3.77 6.26 33.15
C ALA A 89 -3.39 4.83 32.69
N PRO A 90 -4.30 3.85 32.77
CA PRO A 90 -4.13 2.58 32.08
C PRO A 90 -3.93 2.77 30.57
N ARG A 91 -3.05 1.97 29.95
CA ARG A 91 -2.74 2.06 28.51
C ARG A 91 -3.96 1.81 27.62
N GLU A 92 -4.95 1.07 28.13
CA GLU A 92 -6.22 0.79 27.49
C GLU A 92 -7.09 2.05 27.32
N LEU A 93 -6.93 3.06 28.19
CA LEU A 93 -7.64 4.33 28.10
C LEU A 93 -7.17 5.13 26.86
N LEU A 94 -5.86 5.22 26.64
CA LEU A 94 -5.26 5.94 25.50
C LEU A 94 -5.65 5.34 24.13
N ARG A 95 -6.09 4.08 24.10
CA ARG A 95 -6.58 3.41 22.88
C ARG A 95 -8.07 3.60 22.63
N SER A 96 -8.83 3.96 23.66
CA SER A 96 -10.31 4.00 23.61
C SER A 96 -10.89 5.41 23.69
N VAL A 97 -10.10 6.40 24.11
CA VAL A 97 -10.48 7.81 24.14
C VAL A 97 -9.83 8.51 22.94
N SER A 98 -10.60 9.30 22.18
CA SER A 98 -10.09 10.05 21.03
C SER A 98 -9.35 11.33 21.45
N LEU A 99 -8.55 11.91 20.55
CA LEU A 99 -7.94 13.23 20.78
C LEU A 99 -9.02 14.30 21.06
N GLN A 100 -10.13 14.26 20.33
CA GLN A 100 -11.26 15.17 20.54
C GLN A 100 -11.83 15.04 21.96
N GLN A 101 -12.07 13.81 22.42
CA GLN A 101 -12.56 13.57 23.78
C GLN A 101 -11.54 14.04 24.83
N THR A 102 -10.25 13.82 24.60
CA THR A 102 -9.18 14.31 25.50
C THR A 102 -9.14 15.83 25.57
N LEU A 103 -9.28 16.54 24.45
CA LEU A 103 -9.36 18.00 24.43
C LEU A 103 -10.61 18.53 25.15
N GLN A 104 -11.74 17.81 25.05
CA GLN A 104 -12.95 18.13 25.81
C GLN A 104 -12.74 17.97 27.32
N LEU A 105 -12.05 16.90 27.76
CA LEU A 105 -11.70 16.69 29.16
C LEU A 105 -10.81 17.82 29.69
N ILE A 106 -9.76 18.18 28.95
CA ILE A 106 -8.85 19.27 29.30
C ILE A 106 -9.65 20.58 29.43
N ARG A 107 -10.50 20.89 28.44
CA ARG A 107 -11.33 22.10 28.44
C ARG A 107 -12.19 22.19 29.70
N VAL A 108 -12.97 21.15 30.00
CA VAL A 108 -13.86 21.14 31.17
C VAL A 108 -13.06 21.25 32.47
N THR A 109 -11.92 20.57 32.56
CA THR A 109 -11.05 20.64 33.76
C THR A 109 -10.51 22.05 33.95
N VAL A 110 -10.04 22.70 32.88
CA VAL A 110 -9.53 24.07 32.90
C VAL A 110 -10.64 25.05 33.26
N GLU A 111 -11.84 24.93 32.68
CA GLU A 111 -12.99 25.78 33.00
C GLU A 111 -13.37 25.69 34.49
N VAL A 112 -13.36 24.49 35.08
CA VAL A 112 -13.65 24.30 36.51
C VAL A 112 -12.58 24.94 37.40
N VAL A 113 -11.30 24.81 37.04
CA VAL A 113 -10.21 25.45 37.79
C VAL A 113 -10.29 26.96 37.63
N GLU A 114 -10.51 27.47 36.41
CA GLU A 114 -10.66 28.90 36.10
C GLU A 114 -11.81 29.54 36.87
N ASP A 115 -12.98 28.90 36.90
CA ASP A 115 -14.14 29.36 37.67
C ASP A 115 -13.81 29.50 39.17
N ARG A 116 -13.00 28.59 39.71
CA ARG A 116 -12.61 28.58 41.13
C ARG A 116 -11.53 29.62 41.46
N VAL A 117 -10.68 29.99 40.51
CA VAL A 117 -9.61 31.01 40.68
C VAL A 117 -9.99 32.39 40.17
N ARG A 118 -11.23 32.58 39.69
CA ARG A 118 -11.75 33.84 39.12
C ARG A 118 -11.51 35.06 40.02
N ASP A 119 -11.76 34.92 41.31
CA ASP A 119 -11.65 35.99 42.32
C ASP A 119 -10.24 36.08 42.95
N ARG A 120 -9.27 35.33 42.42
CA ARG A 120 -7.88 35.30 42.91
C ARG A 120 -6.94 36.16 42.06
N HIS A 121 -5.70 36.21 42.53
CA HIS A 121 -4.58 36.89 41.88
C HIS A 121 -4.46 36.60 40.39
N ARG A 122 -4.07 37.63 39.62
CA ARG A 122 -3.85 37.52 38.18
C ARG A 122 -2.81 36.44 37.85
N THR A 123 -1.81 36.26 38.72
CA THR A 123 -0.73 35.26 38.54
C THR A 123 -1.23 33.82 38.43
N VAL A 124 -2.24 33.41 39.22
CA VAL A 124 -2.82 32.05 39.14
C VAL A 124 -3.66 31.87 37.88
N ARG A 125 -4.36 32.93 37.46
CA ARG A 125 -5.16 32.93 36.22
C ARG A 125 -4.27 32.83 34.99
N ASP A 126 -3.17 33.57 34.94
CA ASP A 126 -2.20 33.47 33.86
C ASP A 126 -1.51 32.09 33.86
N ALA A 127 -1.22 31.55 35.05
CA ALA A 127 -0.65 30.22 35.20
C ALA A 127 -1.56 29.10 34.67
N ILE A 128 -2.87 29.10 34.96
CA ILE A 128 -3.77 28.05 34.45
C ILE A 128 -3.92 28.14 32.93
N LEU A 129 -3.91 29.35 32.36
CA LEU A 129 -3.93 29.54 30.91
C LEU A 129 -2.66 28.99 30.24
N LEU A 130 -1.48 29.32 30.79
CA LEU A 130 -0.21 28.77 30.30
C LEU A 130 -0.18 27.23 30.42
N TYR A 131 -0.53 26.69 31.58
CA TYR A 131 -0.60 25.24 31.80
C TYR A 131 -1.59 24.55 30.85
N SER A 132 -2.76 25.16 30.62
CA SER A 132 -3.77 24.62 29.70
C SER A 132 -3.25 24.48 28.26
N ARG A 133 -2.38 25.40 27.83
CA ARG A 133 -1.70 25.33 26.54
C ARG A 133 -0.69 24.19 26.53
N GLU A 134 0.14 24.10 27.56
CA GLU A 134 1.19 23.06 27.65
C GLU A 134 0.59 21.64 27.72
N ILE A 135 -0.46 21.42 28.53
CA ILE A 135 -1.13 20.12 28.61
C ILE A 135 -1.86 19.74 27.31
N ALA A 136 -2.40 20.72 26.57
CA ALA A 136 -3.02 20.47 25.27
C ALA A 136 -1.99 20.05 24.21
N PHE A 137 -0.84 20.71 24.14
CA PHE A 137 0.26 20.29 23.24
C PHE A 137 0.84 18.94 23.65
N ALA A 138 0.99 18.68 24.94
CA ALA A 138 1.44 17.39 25.46
C ALA A 138 0.46 16.25 25.07
N ALA A 139 -0.85 16.50 25.15
CA ALA A 139 -1.86 15.55 24.68
C ALA A 139 -1.75 15.32 23.16
N ALA A 140 -1.58 16.40 22.38
CA ALA A 140 -1.41 16.30 20.93
C ALA A 140 -0.17 15.45 20.55
N ASP A 141 0.97 15.63 21.23
CA ASP A 141 2.19 14.83 20.99
C ASP A 141 1.98 13.34 21.29
N VAL A 142 1.33 12.99 22.41
CA VAL A 142 1.02 11.59 22.77
C VAL A 142 0.14 10.92 21.70
N TYR A 143 -0.91 11.61 21.25
CA TYR A 143 -1.81 11.07 20.22
C TYR A 143 -1.17 11.05 18.83
N ALA A 144 -0.32 12.04 18.49
CA ALA A 144 0.46 12.05 17.27
C ALA A 144 1.41 10.86 17.20
N ARG A 145 2.23 10.64 18.24
CA ARG A 145 3.12 9.46 18.32
C ARG A 145 2.36 8.14 18.27
N ALA A 146 1.21 8.05 18.93
CA ALA A 146 0.38 6.84 18.88
C ALA A 146 -0.21 6.59 17.49
N ALA A 147 -0.57 7.66 16.77
CA ALA A 147 -1.03 7.58 15.38
C ALA A 147 0.11 7.20 14.43
N GLU A 148 1.30 7.79 14.59
CA GLU A 148 2.51 7.44 13.85
C GLU A 148 2.89 5.97 14.06
N ALA A 149 2.88 5.48 15.31
CA ALA A 149 3.19 4.09 15.63
C ALA A 149 2.20 3.11 14.98
N ARG A 150 0.91 3.47 14.89
CA ARG A 150 -0.10 2.69 14.16
C ARG A 150 0.13 2.74 12.65
N GLY A 151 0.38 3.91 12.09
CA GLY A 151 0.70 4.06 10.66
C GLY A 151 1.95 3.27 10.25
N LEU A 152 2.97 3.22 11.10
CA LEU A 152 4.17 2.40 10.89
C LEU A 152 3.88 0.91 10.98
N TRP A 153 2.94 0.48 11.84
CA TRP A 153 2.52 -0.91 11.93
C TRP A 153 1.75 -1.33 10.68
N ASP A 154 0.81 -0.50 10.21
CA ASP A 154 0.05 -0.74 8.97
C ASP A 154 0.99 -0.78 7.75
N ALA A 155 1.91 0.18 7.64
CA ALA A 155 2.92 0.21 6.57
C ALA A 155 3.83 -1.03 6.60
N ARG A 156 4.19 -1.52 7.79
CA ARG A 156 5.01 -2.74 7.92
C ARG A 156 4.22 -3.99 7.58
N LEU A 157 2.96 -4.08 8.00
CA LEU A 157 2.07 -5.18 7.66
C LEU A 157 1.83 -5.23 6.15
N GLU A 158 1.57 -4.08 5.55
CA GLU A 158 1.40 -3.94 4.11
C GLU A 158 2.66 -4.30 3.34
N ALA A 159 3.83 -3.82 3.75
CA ALA A 159 5.10 -4.20 3.14
C ALA A 159 5.34 -5.72 3.19
N LEU A 160 4.97 -6.37 4.31
CA LEU A 160 5.07 -7.82 4.46
C LEU A 160 4.10 -8.56 3.51
N VAL A 161 2.86 -8.08 3.38
CA VAL A 161 1.87 -8.66 2.45
C VAL A 161 2.34 -8.51 1.00
N VAL A 162 2.84 -7.32 0.61
CA VAL A 162 3.38 -7.11 -0.74
C VAL A 162 4.59 -8.01 -0.98
N ASP A 163 5.50 -8.16 -0.02
CA ASP A 163 6.65 -9.05 -0.16
C ASP A 163 6.24 -10.52 -0.35
N SER A 164 5.26 -11.02 0.42
CA SER A 164 4.68 -12.36 0.23
C SER A 164 4.04 -12.54 -1.16
N ILE A 165 3.36 -11.51 -1.67
CA ILE A 165 2.81 -11.52 -3.03
C ILE A 165 3.93 -11.58 -4.08
N LEU A 166 5.01 -10.83 -3.88
CA LEU A 166 6.14 -10.77 -4.81
C LEU A 166 6.94 -12.08 -4.83
N SER A 167 7.17 -12.70 -3.66
CA SER A 167 7.82 -14.01 -3.54
C SER A 167 6.91 -15.14 -4.03
N GLY A 168 5.59 -14.98 -3.93
CA GLY A 168 4.61 -16.02 -4.18
C GLY A 168 4.56 -17.06 -3.05
N GLU A 169 5.08 -16.72 -1.88
CA GLU A 169 4.99 -17.53 -0.67
C GLU A 169 3.73 -17.16 0.11
N TYR A 170 2.75 -18.07 0.12
CA TYR A 170 1.48 -17.89 0.81
C TYR A 170 1.50 -18.67 2.12
N ASP A 171 1.23 -17.97 3.21
CA ASP A 171 0.96 -18.57 4.52
C ASP A 171 -0.54 -18.48 4.81
N ASP A 172 -1.05 -19.33 5.70
CA ASP A 172 -2.49 -19.43 6.04
C ASP A 172 -3.02 -18.12 6.65
N GLU A 173 -2.14 -17.27 7.18
CA GLU A 173 -2.50 -15.97 7.77
C GLU A 173 -2.65 -14.83 6.75
N LEU A 174 -2.19 -14.99 5.50
CA LEU A 174 -2.18 -13.90 4.51
C LEU A 174 -3.58 -13.29 4.29
N PRO A 175 -4.67 -14.05 4.14
CA PRO A 175 -6.01 -13.48 3.95
C PRO A 175 -6.45 -12.60 5.12
N SER A 176 -6.14 -13.01 6.36
CA SER A 176 -6.46 -12.22 7.56
C SER A 176 -5.71 -10.90 7.62
N ARG A 177 -4.44 -10.89 7.19
CA ARG A 177 -3.61 -9.66 7.12
C ARG A 177 -4.10 -8.71 6.03
N ILE A 178 -4.48 -9.24 4.87
CA ILE A 178 -5.08 -8.48 3.77
C ILE A 178 -6.39 -7.82 4.20
N ALA A 179 -7.28 -8.59 4.86
CA ALA A 179 -8.54 -8.07 5.38
C ALA A 179 -8.32 -6.98 6.45
N ALA A 180 -7.30 -7.12 7.30
CA ALA A 180 -6.95 -6.11 8.30
C ALA A 180 -6.49 -4.77 7.69
N LEU A 181 -5.94 -4.79 6.47
CA LEU A 181 -5.56 -3.60 5.70
C LEU A 181 -6.75 -2.94 4.98
N GLY A 182 -7.97 -3.47 5.15
CA GLY A 182 -9.18 -2.95 4.53
C GLY A 182 -9.24 -3.25 3.03
N TRP A 183 -8.68 -4.38 2.60
CA TRP A 183 -8.87 -4.89 1.24
C TRP A 183 -10.23 -5.60 1.15
N HIS A 184 -11.09 -5.11 0.27
CA HIS A 184 -12.44 -5.62 0.05
C HIS A 184 -12.56 -6.41 -1.26
N GLY A 185 -11.61 -6.29 -2.17
CA GLY A 185 -11.63 -6.87 -3.50
C GLY A 185 -11.62 -8.41 -3.49
N HIS A 186 -12.70 -8.99 -4.02
CA HIS A 186 -12.78 -10.40 -4.42
C HIS A 186 -12.53 -10.61 -5.92
N GLY A 187 -12.21 -9.52 -6.64
CA GLY A 187 -12.08 -9.51 -8.08
C GLY A 187 -10.65 -9.71 -8.58
N GLU A 188 -10.49 -9.38 -9.85
CA GLU A 188 -9.22 -9.46 -10.54
C GLU A 188 -8.18 -8.52 -9.92
N VAL A 189 -6.91 -8.87 -10.12
CA VAL A 189 -5.76 -8.12 -9.61
C VAL A 189 -4.76 -7.87 -10.74
N SER A 190 -4.11 -6.71 -10.69
CA SER A 190 -2.92 -6.43 -11.50
C SER A 190 -1.88 -5.68 -10.68
N VAL A 191 -0.61 -5.84 -11.03
CA VAL A 191 0.51 -5.24 -10.32
C VAL A 191 1.18 -4.19 -11.20
N LEU A 192 1.32 -2.98 -10.66
CA LEU A 192 1.94 -1.84 -11.30
C LEU A 192 3.30 -1.56 -10.64
N VAL A 193 4.36 -1.49 -11.44
CA VAL A 193 5.73 -1.30 -10.97
C VAL A 193 6.36 -0.09 -11.64
N GLY A 194 6.91 0.81 -10.85
CA GLY A 194 7.61 1.99 -11.35
C GLY A 194 8.74 2.43 -10.42
N THR A 195 9.38 3.55 -10.76
CA THR A 195 10.36 4.17 -9.87
C THR A 195 9.67 4.79 -8.66
N ALA A 196 10.19 4.56 -7.45
CA ALA A 196 9.68 5.25 -6.27
C ALA A 196 10.03 6.75 -6.32
N PRO A 197 9.08 7.66 -6.03
CA PRO A 197 9.40 9.08 -5.88
C PRO A 197 10.26 9.32 -4.64
N ALA A 198 10.94 10.47 -4.57
CA ALA A 198 11.76 10.83 -3.42
C ALA A 198 10.93 11.01 -2.12
N VAL A 199 9.69 11.50 -2.28
CA VAL A 199 8.69 11.59 -1.22
C VAL A 199 7.43 10.90 -1.73
N LEU A 200 6.98 9.87 -1.02
CA LEU A 200 5.81 9.07 -1.39
C LEU A 200 4.59 9.55 -0.61
N ASP A 201 3.59 10.10 -1.33
CA ASP A 201 2.27 10.39 -0.76
C ASP A 201 1.34 9.18 -0.90
N VAL A 202 1.37 8.32 0.13
CA VAL A 202 0.56 7.11 0.22
C VAL A 202 -0.94 7.44 0.23
N ASP A 203 -1.34 8.52 0.88
CA ASP A 203 -2.75 8.91 1.01
C ASP A 203 -3.33 9.42 -0.30
N GLN A 204 -2.54 10.11 -1.13
CA GLN A 204 -2.94 10.49 -2.48
C GLN A 204 -3.19 9.26 -3.37
N LEU A 205 -2.30 8.27 -3.34
CA LEU A 205 -2.48 7.01 -4.09
C LEU A 205 -3.75 6.29 -3.65
N ARG A 206 -3.99 6.16 -2.34
CA ARG A 206 -5.21 5.54 -1.79
C ARG A 206 -6.47 6.29 -2.17
N ARG A 207 -6.47 7.62 -2.09
CA ARG A 207 -7.63 8.46 -2.49
C ARG A 207 -7.95 8.28 -3.97
N THR A 208 -6.92 8.24 -4.82
CA THR A 208 -7.07 8.03 -6.27
C THR A 208 -7.65 6.65 -6.56
N ALA A 209 -7.12 5.60 -5.93
CA ALA A 209 -7.63 4.24 -6.09
C ALA A 209 -9.09 4.10 -5.62
N ARG A 210 -9.44 4.66 -4.45
CA ARG A 210 -10.82 4.67 -3.95
C ARG A 210 -11.81 5.38 -4.87
N HIS A 211 -11.39 6.47 -5.52
CA HIS A 211 -12.23 7.18 -6.49
C HIS A 211 -12.53 6.33 -7.75
N LEU A 212 -11.68 5.34 -8.03
CA LEU A 212 -11.80 4.41 -9.14
C LEU A 212 -12.36 3.04 -8.70
N GLU A 213 -12.91 2.95 -7.49
CA GLU A 213 -13.45 1.71 -6.91
C GLU A 213 -12.43 0.56 -6.93
N ALA A 214 -11.17 0.90 -6.64
CA ALA A 214 -10.07 -0.06 -6.56
C ALA A 214 -9.43 -0.05 -5.17
N ASP A 215 -9.11 -1.25 -4.68
CA ASP A 215 -8.22 -1.44 -3.55
C ASP A 215 -6.76 -1.40 -4.01
N VAL A 216 -5.88 -0.89 -3.16
CA VAL A 216 -4.45 -0.81 -3.45
C VAL A 216 -3.61 -1.21 -2.24
N LEU A 217 -2.65 -2.11 -2.47
CA LEU A 217 -1.54 -2.37 -1.55
C LEU A 217 -0.27 -1.73 -2.10
N ILE A 218 0.44 -1.02 -1.23
CA ILE A 218 1.57 -0.17 -1.58
C ILE A 218 2.84 -0.74 -0.96
N GLY A 219 3.81 -1.11 -1.78
CA GLY A 219 5.12 -1.61 -1.33
C GLY A 219 6.28 -0.87 -1.97
N VAL A 220 7.29 -0.52 -1.17
CA VAL A 220 8.54 0.08 -1.66
C VAL A 220 9.66 -0.94 -1.57
N GLN A 221 10.30 -1.26 -2.71
CA GLN A 221 11.44 -2.17 -2.79
C GLN A 221 12.65 -1.46 -3.39
N GLY A 222 13.57 -1.01 -2.53
CA GLY A 222 14.72 -0.21 -2.94
C GLY A 222 14.27 1.08 -3.62
N SER A 223 14.62 1.25 -4.90
CA SER A 223 14.19 2.41 -5.72
C SER A 223 12.89 2.18 -6.49
N ARG A 224 12.15 1.10 -6.20
CA ARG A 224 10.94 0.70 -6.93
C ARG A 224 9.72 0.85 -6.05
N LEU A 225 8.65 1.39 -6.63
CA LEU A 225 7.31 1.39 -6.06
C LEU A 225 6.51 0.29 -6.75
N VAL A 226 5.87 -0.54 -5.94
CA VAL A 226 5.01 -1.64 -6.37
C VAL A 226 3.61 -1.38 -5.82
N LEU A 227 2.63 -1.30 -6.71
CA LEU A 227 1.23 -1.21 -6.36
C LEU A 227 0.51 -2.48 -6.79
N VAL A 228 -0.11 -3.17 -5.85
CA VAL A 228 -1.03 -4.27 -6.14
C VAL A 228 -2.43 -3.69 -6.17
N ILE A 229 -3.08 -3.72 -7.33
CA ILE A 229 -4.38 -3.09 -7.59
C ILE A 229 -5.41 -4.20 -7.69
N GLY A 230 -6.45 -4.14 -6.86
CA GLY A 230 -7.61 -5.03 -6.93
C GLY A 230 -8.85 -4.25 -7.29
N ARG A 231 -9.66 -4.74 -8.22
CA ARG A 231 -10.98 -4.14 -8.47
C ARG A 231 -11.93 -4.51 -7.33
N ALA A 232 -12.78 -3.56 -6.91
CA ALA A 232 -13.82 -3.84 -5.91
C ALA A 232 -14.85 -4.84 -6.44
N SER A 233 -15.22 -4.74 -7.71
CA SER A 233 -16.11 -5.66 -8.42
C SER A 233 -15.37 -6.38 -9.57
N PRO A 234 -15.58 -7.69 -9.76
CA PRO A 234 -15.00 -8.42 -10.90
C PRO A 234 -15.61 -7.94 -12.22
N ALA A 235 -14.89 -8.11 -13.34
CA ALA A 235 -15.48 -7.91 -14.66
C ALA A 235 -16.67 -8.86 -14.87
N VAL A 236 -17.81 -8.31 -15.31
CA VAL A 236 -19.00 -9.11 -15.63
C VAL A 236 -18.67 -10.05 -16.80
N VAL A 237 -18.69 -11.35 -16.56
CA VAL A 237 -18.32 -12.39 -17.54
C VAL A 237 -19.46 -12.68 -18.53
N ASP A 238 -20.71 -12.42 -18.15
CA ASP A 238 -21.89 -12.68 -18.98
C ASP A 238 -22.63 -11.38 -19.38
N PRO A 239 -22.75 -11.06 -20.68
CA PRO A 239 -23.48 -9.88 -21.14
C PRO A 239 -24.97 -9.89 -20.76
N ALA A 240 -25.55 -11.03 -20.33
CA ALA A 240 -26.90 -11.10 -19.80
C ALA A 240 -27.05 -10.46 -18.40
N ASP A 241 -26.00 -10.49 -17.58
CA ASP A 241 -25.96 -9.88 -16.25
C ASP A 241 -25.49 -8.40 -16.29
N ALA A 242 -24.96 -7.95 -17.43
CA ALA A 242 -24.45 -6.60 -17.64
C ALA A 242 -25.53 -5.51 -17.85
N ALA A 243 -26.83 -5.87 -17.75
CA ALA A 243 -27.93 -5.01 -18.17
C ALA A 243 -28.15 -3.76 -17.28
N THR A 244 -27.43 -3.61 -16.15
CA THR A 244 -27.63 -2.49 -15.22
C THR A 244 -26.37 -1.87 -14.61
N GLU A 245 -25.16 -2.37 -14.91
CA GLU A 245 -23.92 -1.90 -14.28
C GLU A 245 -22.98 -1.23 -15.30
N THR A 246 -22.41 -0.09 -14.90
CA THR A 246 -21.33 0.57 -15.64
C THR A 246 -20.14 -0.37 -15.72
N PRO A 247 -19.52 -0.59 -16.90
CA PRO A 247 -18.37 -1.50 -17.00
C PRO A 247 -17.26 -1.05 -16.05
N PRO A 248 -16.59 -1.98 -15.33
CA PRO A 248 -15.55 -1.61 -14.39
C PRO A 248 -14.36 -0.97 -15.12
N VAL A 249 -13.73 -0.02 -14.45
CA VAL A 249 -12.57 0.70 -14.97
C VAL A 249 -11.42 -0.29 -15.25
N SER A 250 -10.79 -0.16 -16.41
CA SER A 250 -9.70 -1.06 -16.81
C SER A 250 -8.46 -0.84 -15.93
N PHE A 251 -7.61 -1.88 -15.77
CA PHE A 251 -6.37 -1.71 -15.00
C PHE A 251 -5.42 -0.69 -15.64
N LEU A 252 -5.49 -0.52 -16.96
CA LEU A 252 -4.69 0.47 -17.67
C LEU A 252 -5.13 1.90 -17.34
N GLU A 253 -6.44 2.15 -17.28
CA GLU A 253 -6.97 3.44 -16.85
C GLU A 253 -6.64 3.72 -15.38
N ILE A 254 -6.81 2.74 -14.49
CA ILE A 254 -6.42 2.87 -13.08
C ILE A 254 -4.93 3.19 -12.96
N ALA A 255 -4.07 2.45 -13.67
CA ALA A 255 -2.64 2.68 -13.69
C ALA A 255 -2.26 4.06 -14.26
N THR A 256 -3.01 4.56 -15.25
CA THR A 256 -2.82 5.90 -15.83
C THR A 256 -3.17 6.98 -14.81
N GLN A 257 -4.23 6.80 -14.01
CA GLN A 257 -4.59 7.76 -12.96
C GLN A 257 -3.63 7.71 -11.76
N LEU A 258 -3.02 6.56 -11.48
CA LEU A 258 -2.01 6.40 -10.42
C LEU A 258 -0.60 6.83 -10.86
N GLU A 259 -0.36 6.99 -12.16
CA GLU A 259 0.92 7.37 -12.76
C GLU A 259 1.58 8.63 -12.15
N PRO A 260 0.84 9.70 -11.78
CA PRO A 260 1.42 10.88 -11.13
C PRO A 260 2.04 10.61 -9.75
N GLY A 261 1.67 9.51 -9.08
CA GLY A 261 2.24 9.11 -7.80
C GLY A 261 3.59 8.39 -7.92
N PHE A 262 4.07 8.10 -9.14
CA PHE A 262 5.35 7.45 -9.38
C PHE A 262 6.46 8.45 -9.74
N GLY A 263 7.70 8.05 -9.45
CA GLY A 263 8.87 8.76 -9.93
C GLY A 263 9.04 8.72 -11.46
N ALA A 264 10.00 9.50 -11.94
CA ALA A 264 10.37 9.53 -13.36
C ALA A 264 10.88 8.16 -13.86
N GLY A 265 10.79 7.93 -15.16
CA GLY A 265 11.28 6.71 -15.82
C GLY A 265 10.15 5.82 -16.35
N HIS A 266 10.32 4.51 -16.23
CA HIS A 266 9.36 3.54 -16.77
C HIS A 266 8.29 3.21 -15.74
N LEU A 267 7.11 2.85 -16.21
CA LEU A 267 6.00 2.37 -15.40
C LEU A 267 5.41 1.18 -16.12
N VAL A 268 5.39 0.01 -15.48
CA VAL A 268 5.00 -1.24 -16.12
C VAL A 268 3.85 -1.87 -15.37
N LEU A 269 2.77 -2.17 -16.11
CA LEU A 269 1.58 -2.85 -15.61
C LEU A 269 1.63 -4.32 -15.98
N GLY A 270 1.47 -5.20 -14.99
CA GLY A 270 1.36 -6.64 -15.18
C GLY A 270 0.05 -7.04 -15.88
N HIS A 271 -0.01 -8.29 -16.34
CA HIS A 271 -1.26 -8.84 -16.85
C HIS A 271 -2.26 -9.02 -15.70
N GLU A 272 -3.54 -9.00 -16.07
CA GLU A 272 -4.65 -9.27 -15.17
C GLU A 272 -4.64 -10.74 -14.71
N VAL A 273 -4.89 -10.96 -13.42
CA VAL A 273 -5.05 -12.28 -12.81
C VAL A 273 -6.34 -12.37 -12.01
N PRO A 274 -6.92 -13.57 -11.81
CA PRO A 274 -8.27 -13.70 -11.24
C PRO A 274 -8.36 -13.36 -9.74
N SER A 275 -7.25 -13.39 -9.02
CA SER A 275 -7.25 -13.18 -7.56
C SER A 275 -5.90 -12.69 -7.04
N LEU A 276 -5.90 -12.19 -5.81
CA LEU A 276 -4.70 -11.76 -5.10
C LEU A 276 -3.69 -12.91 -4.87
N VAL A 277 -4.18 -14.15 -4.75
CA VAL A 277 -3.32 -15.36 -4.66
C VAL A 277 -2.57 -15.62 -5.97
N GLU A 278 -3.05 -15.12 -7.11
CA GLU A 278 -2.34 -15.21 -8.38
C GLU A 278 -1.50 -13.96 -8.70
N ALA A 279 -1.57 -12.92 -7.86
CA ALA A 279 -0.91 -11.64 -8.10
C ALA A 279 0.61 -11.77 -8.26
N SER A 280 1.23 -12.82 -7.71
CA SER A 280 2.66 -13.11 -7.91
C SER A 280 3.03 -13.28 -9.39
N ARG A 281 2.12 -13.77 -10.25
CA ARG A 281 2.35 -13.90 -11.70
C ARG A 281 2.35 -12.53 -12.38
N SER A 282 1.39 -11.68 -12.01
CA SER A 282 1.30 -10.30 -12.50
C SER A 282 2.51 -9.47 -12.05
N ALA A 283 2.87 -9.58 -10.78
CA ALA A 283 4.05 -8.96 -10.18
C ALA A 283 5.35 -9.36 -10.87
N ARG A 284 5.59 -10.66 -11.06
CA ARG A 284 6.79 -11.16 -11.75
C ARG A 284 6.88 -10.62 -13.18
N ALA A 285 5.75 -10.58 -13.90
CA ALA A 285 5.70 -10.00 -15.23
C ALA A 285 6.01 -8.49 -15.23
N ALA A 286 5.42 -7.73 -14.31
CA ALA A 286 5.64 -6.29 -14.19
C ALA A 286 7.08 -5.95 -13.77
N LEU A 287 7.66 -6.68 -12.81
CA LEU A 287 9.04 -6.53 -12.37
C LEU A 287 10.04 -6.86 -13.49
N ALA A 288 9.82 -7.99 -14.20
CA ALA A 288 10.66 -8.36 -15.34
C ALA A 288 10.54 -7.34 -16.48
N GLY A 289 9.32 -6.87 -16.76
CA GLY A 289 9.07 -5.80 -17.71
C GLY A 289 9.78 -4.50 -17.32
N PHE A 290 9.68 -4.07 -16.07
CA PHE A 290 10.36 -2.87 -15.56
C PHE A 290 11.89 -2.95 -15.74
N ALA A 291 12.48 -4.13 -15.53
CA ALA A 291 13.91 -4.35 -15.71
C ALA A 291 14.38 -4.18 -17.18
N VAL A 292 13.50 -4.48 -18.15
CA VAL A 292 13.82 -4.41 -19.58
C VAL A 292 13.20 -3.21 -20.28
N ALA A 293 12.30 -2.44 -19.64
CA ALA A 293 11.51 -1.39 -20.28
C ALA A 293 12.36 -0.36 -21.05
N ARG A 294 13.56 -0.05 -20.56
CA ARG A 294 14.54 0.83 -21.22
C ARG A 294 14.97 0.41 -22.64
N SER A 295 14.76 -0.85 -23.01
CA SER A 295 15.06 -1.37 -24.34
C SER A 295 14.06 -0.88 -25.40
N TRP A 296 12.85 -0.49 -24.98
CA TRP A 296 11.86 0.12 -25.85
C TRP A 296 11.89 1.65 -25.71
N ARG A 297 12.56 2.30 -26.67
CA ARG A 297 12.86 3.76 -26.64
C ARG A 297 11.65 4.65 -26.41
N ASN A 298 10.51 4.31 -27.02
CA ASN A 298 9.28 5.11 -26.99
C ASN A 298 8.13 4.29 -26.36
N ALA A 299 8.43 3.56 -25.28
CA ALA A 299 7.42 2.79 -24.57
C ALA A 299 6.33 3.72 -24.01
N PRO A 300 5.04 3.34 -24.12
CA PRO A 300 3.96 4.08 -23.47
C PRO A 300 4.11 4.01 -21.94
N ARG A 301 3.53 4.98 -21.22
CA ARG A 301 3.56 5.03 -19.75
C ARG A 301 2.11 5.13 -19.25
N PRO A 302 1.54 4.08 -18.64
CA PRO A 302 2.13 2.76 -18.34
C PRO A 302 2.39 1.89 -19.59
N THR A 303 3.43 1.05 -19.54
CA THR A 303 3.70 -0.02 -20.52
C THR A 303 3.08 -1.33 -20.03
N LEU A 304 2.45 -2.12 -20.90
CA LEU A 304 2.00 -3.46 -20.52
C LEU A 304 3.19 -4.43 -20.50
N ALA A 305 3.26 -5.28 -19.47
CA ALA A 305 4.30 -6.29 -19.36
C ALA A 305 4.25 -7.30 -20.53
N ASP A 306 3.07 -7.55 -21.08
CA ASP A 306 2.86 -8.43 -22.22
C ASP A 306 3.32 -7.79 -23.55
N ASP A 307 3.41 -6.46 -23.62
CA ASP A 307 4.06 -5.83 -24.77
C ASP A 307 5.57 -6.06 -24.76
N LEU A 308 6.18 -6.26 -23.58
CA LEU A 308 7.62 -6.47 -23.36
C LEU A 308 8.04 -7.95 -23.42
N LEU A 309 7.20 -8.86 -23.93
CA LEU A 309 7.50 -10.30 -23.97
C LEU A 309 8.84 -10.64 -24.66
N PRO A 310 9.20 -10.06 -25.82
CA PRO A 310 10.46 -10.35 -26.49
C PRO A 310 11.67 -10.01 -25.62
N GLU A 311 11.71 -8.81 -25.06
CA GLU A 311 12.84 -8.33 -24.28
C GLU A 311 12.94 -9.05 -22.94
N ARG A 312 11.79 -9.36 -22.31
CA ARG A 312 11.75 -10.22 -21.12
C ARG A 312 12.29 -11.61 -21.42
N ALA A 313 11.88 -12.24 -22.52
CA ALA A 313 12.35 -13.57 -22.90
C ALA A 313 13.85 -13.61 -23.23
N LEU A 314 14.36 -12.57 -23.90
CA LEU A 314 15.79 -12.37 -24.18
C LEU A 314 16.59 -12.14 -22.90
N ALA A 315 16.04 -11.42 -21.93
CA ALA A 315 16.62 -11.22 -20.61
C ALA A 315 16.55 -12.47 -19.70
N GLY A 316 15.95 -13.57 -20.18
CA GLY A 316 15.90 -14.84 -19.48
C GLY A 316 14.66 -15.07 -18.63
N ASP A 317 13.61 -14.25 -18.75
CA ASP A 317 12.33 -14.46 -18.05
C ASP A 317 11.64 -15.74 -18.53
N PRO A 318 11.54 -16.80 -17.69
CA PRO A 318 10.89 -18.04 -18.08
C PRO A 318 9.37 -17.87 -18.26
N LEU A 319 8.75 -16.91 -17.55
CA LEU A 319 7.32 -16.62 -17.69
C LEU A 319 7.05 -16.05 -19.09
N ALA A 320 7.85 -15.09 -19.55
CA ALA A 320 7.70 -14.54 -20.90
C ALA A 320 7.89 -15.60 -21.99
N ARG A 321 8.91 -16.46 -21.85
CA ARG A 321 9.13 -17.60 -22.78
C ARG A 321 7.95 -18.55 -22.81
N SER A 322 7.44 -18.93 -21.63
CA SER A 322 6.26 -19.77 -21.49
C SER A 322 5.02 -19.13 -22.12
N THR A 323 4.81 -17.83 -21.92
CA THR A 323 3.70 -17.08 -22.52
C THR A 323 3.78 -17.08 -24.04
N LEU A 324 4.95 -16.75 -24.63
CA LEU A 324 5.16 -16.77 -26.08
C LEU A 324 4.88 -18.15 -26.69
N ILE A 325 5.30 -19.23 -26.02
CA ILE A 325 5.07 -20.59 -26.49
C ILE A 325 3.60 -20.99 -26.36
N ASN A 326 3.03 -20.82 -25.16
CA ASN A 326 1.73 -21.42 -24.83
C ASN A 326 0.53 -20.57 -25.28
N ARG A 327 0.67 -19.25 -25.44
CA ARG A 327 -0.41 -18.37 -25.91
C ARG A 327 -0.33 -18.06 -27.41
N ILE A 328 0.83 -18.22 -28.04
CA ILE A 328 1.02 -17.84 -29.45
C ILE A 328 1.44 -19.05 -30.29
N TYR A 329 2.61 -19.63 -30.05
CA TYR A 329 3.16 -20.68 -30.93
C TYR A 329 2.31 -21.95 -30.96
N LYS A 330 2.06 -22.56 -29.79
CA LYS A 330 1.31 -23.83 -29.69
C LYS A 330 -0.13 -23.71 -30.19
N PRO A 331 -0.91 -22.65 -29.85
CA PRO A 331 -2.25 -22.49 -30.41
C PRO A 331 -2.26 -22.41 -31.94
N LEU A 332 -1.33 -21.68 -32.55
CA LEU A 332 -1.23 -21.62 -34.02
C LEU A 332 -0.83 -22.97 -34.62
N GLN A 333 0.16 -23.64 -34.05
CA GLN A 333 0.60 -24.95 -34.50
C GLN A 333 -0.52 -26.01 -34.42
N ALA A 334 -1.27 -26.03 -33.31
CA ALA A 334 -2.37 -26.96 -33.11
C ALA A 334 -3.57 -26.65 -34.02
N HIS A 335 -3.81 -25.38 -34.35
CA HIS A 335 -4.92 -24.97 -35.20
C HIS A 335 -4.63 -25.24 -36.69
N SER A 336 -3.48 -24.80 -37.21
CA SER A 336 -3.11 -25.01 -38.60
C SER A 336 -1.63 -24.71 -38.86
N THR A 337 -0.92 -25.71 -39.37
CA THR A 337 0.46 -25.56 -39.84
C THR A 337 0.58 -24.56 -41.00
N GLU A 338 -0.46 -24.41 -41.83
CA GLU A 338 -0.48 -23.41 -42.91
C GLU A 338 -0.56 -21.97 -42.38
N LEU A 339 -1.31 -21.73 -41.30
CA LEU A 339 -1.39 -20.41 -40.67
C LEU A 339 -0.03 -20.03 -40.08
N LEU A 340 0.62 -20.98 -39.40
CA LEU A 340 1.97 -20.79 -38.85
C LEU A 340 2.98 -20.47 -39.97
N ALA A 341 2.99 -21.25 -41.06
CA ALA A 341 3.85 -21.01 -42.21
C ALA A 341 3.57 -19.66 -42.90
N THR A 342 2.29 -19.27 -42.98
CA THR A 342 1.89 -17.98 -43.56
C THR A 342 2.39 -16.82 -42.71
N LEU A 343 2.26 -16.91 -41.38
CA LEU A 343 2.76 -15.89 -40.45
C LEU A 343 4.29 -15.77 -40.54
N TRP A 344 5.00 -16.90 -40.60
CA TRP A 344 6.45 -16.93 -40.73
C TRP A 344 6.92 -16.23 -42.01
N CYS A 345 6.36 -16.63 -43.16
CA CYS A 345 6.68 -16.05 -44.45
C CYS A 345 6.31 -14.55 -44.52
N TYR A 346 5.19 -14.16 -43.91
CA TYR A 346 4.78 -12.76 -43.84
C TYR A 346 5.81 -11.89 -43.11
N LEU A 347 6.33 -12.37 -41.98
CA LEU A 347 7.35 -11.64 -41.21
C LEU A 347 8.70 -11.62 -41.94
N ASP A 348 9.12 -12.72 -42.56
CA ASP A 348 10.38 -12.83 -43.30
C ASP A 348 10.40 -11.95 -44.57
N THR A 349 9.25 -11.75 -45.22
CA THR A 349 9.11 -10.90 -46.41
C THR A 349 8.88 -9.42 -46.07
N GLY A 350 9.21 -9.01 -44.84
CA GLY A 350 9.09 -7.62 -44.40
C GLY A 350 7.65 -7.15 -44.25
N ARG A 351 6.71 -8.05 -43.93
CA ARG A 351 5.28 -7.78 -43.76
C ARG A 351 4.55 -7.36 -45.04
N SER A 352 5.02 -7.83 -46.20
CA SER A 352 4.44 -7.55 -47.50
C SER A 352 3.49 -8.66 -47.95
N LEU A 353 2.20 -8.33 -48.09
CA LEU A 353 1.18 -9.28 -48.55
C LEU A 353 1.50 -9.84 -49.95
N GLU A 354 1.96 -8.99 -50.87
CA GLU A 354 2.30 -9.39 -52.24
C GLU A 354 3.53 -10.29 -52.30
N ALA A 355 4.56 -10.00 -51.49
CA ALA A 355 5.74 -10.85 -51.42
C ALA A 355 5.43 -12.20 -50.78
N THR A 356 4.65 -12.20 -49.70
CA THR A 356 4.18 -13.42 -49.03
C THR A 356 3.34 -14.29 -49.97
N ALA A 357 2.44 -13.69 -50.73
CA ALA A 357 1.58 -14.38 -51.68
C ALA A 357 2.38 -15.07 -52.78
N ARG A 358 3.39 -14.37 -53.32
CA ARG A 358 4.32 -14.92 -54.33
C ARG A 358 5.12 -16.09 -53.78
N GLU A 359 5.67 -15.95 -52.58
CA GLU A 359 6.49 -16.99 -51.94
C GLU A 359 5.68 -18.25 -51.61
N LEU A 360 4.43 -18.08 -51.16
CA LEU A 360 3.54 -19.19 -50.81
C LEU A 360 2.71 -19.70 -51.99
N PHE A 361 2.87 -19.14 -53.20
CA PHE A 361 2.08 -19.46 -54.39
C PHE A 361 0.56 -19.38 -54.19
N VAL A 362 0.10 -18.36 -53.46
CA VAL A 362 -1.33 -18.08 -53.21
C VAL A 362 -1.70 -16.67 -53.66
N HIS A 363 -2.99 -16.36 -53.67
CA HIS A 363 -3.46 -15.00 -53.91
C HIS A 363 -3.25 -14.11 -52.67
N PRO A 364 -2.93 -12.80 -52.80
CA PRO A 364 -2.78 -11.87 -51.66
C PRO A 364 -3.97 -11.83 -50.70
N ASN A 365 -5.19 -12.01 -51.22
CA ASN A 365 -6.40 -12.12 -50.39
C ASN A 365 -6.39 -13.34 -49.46
N THR A 366 -5.79 -14.46 -49.88
CA THR A 366 -5.64 -15.65 -49.04
C THR A 366 -4.68 -15.37 -47.89
N VAL A 367 -3.58 -14.65 -48.15
CA VAL A 367 -2.66 -14.21 -47.09
C VAL A 367 -3.38 -13.32 -46.08
N ARG A 368 -4.12 -12.31 -46.55
CA ARG A 368 -4.92 -11.43 -45.69
C ARG A 368 -5.93 -12.22 -44.83
N TYR A 369 -6.63 -13.17 -45.45
CA TYR A 369 -7.57 -14.03 -44.75
C TYR A 369 -6.89 -14.87 -43.66
N ARG A 370 -5.76 -15.51 -43.99
CA ARG A 370 -4.98 -16.32 -43.04
C ARG A 370 -4.42 -15.47 -41.91
N LEU A 371 -3.90 -14.26 -42.18
CA LEU A 371 -3.45 -13.34 -41.13
C LEU A 371 -4.59 -12.88 -40.22
N LYS A 372 -5.78 -12.60 -40.78
CA LYS A 372 -6.97 -12.34 -39.97
C LYS A 372 -7.31 -13.53 -39.07
N ARG A 373 -7.23 -14.76 -39.60
CA ARG A 373 -7.44 -15.98 -38.81
C ARG A 373 -6.36 -16.20 -37.74
N VAL A 374 -5.11 -15.85 -38.01
CA VAL A 374 -4.07 -15.81 -36.98
C VAL A 374 -4.52 -14.89 -35.85
N SER A 375 -4.89 -13.64 -36.16
CA SER A 375 -5.36 -12.69 -35.16
C SER A 375 -6.57 -13.20 -34.37
N ASP A 376 -7.53 -13.86 -35.04
CA ASP A 376 -8.70 -14.47 -34.38
C ASP A 376 -8.31 -15.60 -33.41
N VAL A 377 -7.26 -16.37 -33.70
CA VAL A 377 -6.84 -17.53 -32.90
C VAL A 377 -6.04 -17.14 -31.66
N ILE A 378 -5.11 -16.18 -31.80
CA ILE A 378 -4.22 -15.81 -30.70
C ILE A 378 -4.60 -14.49 -30.03
N GLY A 379 -5.32 -13.60 -30.72
CA GLY A 379 -5.66 -12.27 -30.20
C GLY A 379 -4.58 -11.19 -30.43
N TRP A 380 -3.55 -11.47 -31.24
CA TRP A 380 -2.53 -10.49 -31.65
C TRP A 380 -2.62 -10.19 -33.14
N ASP A 381 -2.54 -8.91 -33.51
CA ASP A 381 -2.53 -8.49 -34.91
C ASP A 381 -1.10 -8.37 -35.48
N ALA A 382 -0.79 -9.19 -36.48
CA ALA A 382 0.53 -9.21 -37.12
C ALA A 382 0.89 -7.93 -37.90
N THR A 383 -0.08 -7.03 -38.15
CA THR A 383 0.19 -5.79 -38.89
C THR A 383 0.89 -4.72 -38.04
N GLY A 384 0.70 -4.75 -36.73
CA GLY A 384 1.30 -3.81 -35.79
C GLY A 384 2.82 -3.99 -35.67
N ALA A 385 3.55 -2.89 -35.53
CA ALA A 385 5.02 -2.94 -35.44
C ALA A 385 5.51 -3.62 -34.16
N ARG A 386 4.78 -3.45 -33.05
CA ARG A 386 5.16 -4.05 -31.76
C ARG A 386 4.81 -5.54 -31.74
N GLU A 387 3.60 -5.84 -32.17
CA GLU A 387 3.01 -7.16 -32.27
C GLU A 387 3.82 -8.05 -33.22
N ALA A 388 4.28 -7.52 -34.37
CA ALA A 388 5.15 -8.26 -35.27
C ALA A 388 6.43 -8.75 -34.59
N LEU A 389 7.06 -7.94 -33.73
CA LEU A 389 8.23 -8.37 -32.96
C LEU A 389 7.87 -9.46 -31.95
N ILE A 390 6.72 -9.34 -31.27
CA ILE A 390 6.20 -10.35 -30.33
C ILE A 390 5.97 -11.67 -31.05
N LEU A 391 5.30 -11.64 -32.20
CA LEU A 391 5.01 -12.83 -33.01
C LEU A 391 6.29 -13.46 -33.56
N GLN A 392 7.24 -12.66 -34.07
CA GLN A 392 8.52 -13.18 -34.55
C GLN A 392 9.32 -13.84 -33.42
N ALA A 393 9.35 -13.23 -32.23
CA ALA A 393 9.98 -13.84 -31.06
C ALA A 393 9.27 -15.14 -30.65
N ALA A 394 7.94 -15.18 -30.68
CA ALA A 394 7.17 -16.39 -30.37
C ALA A 394 7.46 -17.54 -31.34
N LEU A 395 7.55 -17.24 -32.65
CA LEU A 395 7.90 -18.19 -33.68
C LEU A 395 9.30 -18.79 -33.47
N ILE A 396 10.30 -17.95 -33.21
CA ILE A 396 11.68 -18.38 -32.97
C ILE A 396 11.79 -19.20 -31.69
N ILE A 397 11.21 -18.73 -30.58
CA ILE A 397 11.30 -19.42 -29.28
C ILE A 397 10.51 -20.74 -29.33
N GLY A 398 9.37 -20.75 -29.99
CA GLY A 398 8.55 -21.94 -30.19
C GLY A 398 9.27 -23.03 -30.99
N SER A 399 9.90 -22.66 -32.11
CA SER A 399 10.65 -23.62 -32.94
C SER A 399 11.86 -24.21 -32.21
N ILE A 400 12.57 -23.40 -31.41
CA ILE A 400 13.65 -23.88 -30.54
C ILE A 400 13.13 -24.89 -29.50
N ALA A 401 11.99 -24.60 -28.88
CA ALA A 401 11.38 -25.49 -27.89
C ALA A 401 10.95 -26.83 -28.51
N GLU A 402 10.41 -26.82 -29.72
CA GLU A 402 10.01 -28.01 -30.46
C GLU A 402 11.20 -28.89 -30.88
N ALA A 403 12.29 -28.27 -31.35
CA ALA A 403 13.54 -28.96 -31.66
C ALA A 403 14.16 -29.63 -30.41
N GLY A 404 14.02 -29.01 -29.23
CA GLY A 404 14.45 -29.59 -27.95
C GLY A 404 13.65 -30.82 -27.52
N THR A 405 12.36 -30.92 -27.91
CA THR A 405 11.51 -32.08 -27.60
C THR A 405 11.67 -33.26 -28.55
N THR A 406 12.24 -33.06 -29.75
CA THR A 406 12.33 -34.09 -30.80
C THR A 406 13.65 -34.86 -30.82
N VAL A 407 14.62 -34.56 -29.92
CA VAL A 407 15.82 -35.38 -29.76
C VAL A 407 15.46 -36.68 -29.01
N PRO A 408 15.49 -37.86 -29.66
CA PRO A 408 15.36 -39.11 -28.93
C PRO A 408 16.62 -39.26 -28.07
N GLN A 409 16.46 -39.58 -26.79
CA GLN A 409 17.54 -40.11 -25.97
C GLN A 409 18.14 -41.31 -26.71
N GLN A 410 19.28 -41.09 -27.40
CA GLN A 410 20.05 -42.17 -27.97
C GLN A 410 20.53 -43.05 -26.82
N GLN A 411 19.93 -44.24 -26.78
CA GLN A 411 20.38 -45.46 -26.16
C GLN A 411 21.87 -45.44 -25.82
N GLY A 412 22.18 -45.36 -24.53
CA GLY A 412 23.44 -45.85 -24.00
C GLY A 412 23.50 -47.36 -24.22
N SER A 413 23.94 -47.76 -25.42
CA SER A 413 24.21 -49.15 -25.75
C SER A 413 25.31 -49.69 -24.84
N GLY A 414 25.05 -50.86 -24.29
CA GLY A 414 25.88 -51.49 -23.28
C GLY A 414 27.30 -51.78 -23.76
N ARG A 415 28.28 -51.35 -22.97
CA ARG A 415 29.58 -52.02 -22.92
C ARG A 415 29.50 -53.16 -21.92
N ALA A 416 29.10 -54.33 -22.41
CA ALA A 416 29.25 -55.59 -21.69
C ALA A 416 30.75 -55.81 -21.37
N ARG A 417 31.08 -55.88 -20.09
CA ARG A 417 32.38 -56.35 -19.60
C ARG A 417 32.53 -57.84 -19.95
N PRO A 418 33.66 -58.30 -20.50
CA PRO A 418 33.90 -59.73 -20.63
C PRO A 418 34.21 -60.32 -19.25
N LYS A 419 33.53 -61.42 -18.90
CA LYS A 419 33.82 -62.24 -17.73
C LYS A 419 35.24 -62.81 -17.88
N ARG A 420 36.15 -62.45 -16.97
CA ARG A 420 37.39 -63.20 -16.76
C ARG A 420 37.05 -64.51 -16.06
N GLN A 421 37.19 -65.62 -16.78
CA GLN A 421 37.35 -66.95 -16.19
C GLN A 421 38.66 -66.97 -15.40
N ALA A 422 38.58 -67.27 -14.11
CA ALA A 422 39.72 -67.75 -13.34
C ALA A 422 39.71 -69.28 -13.40
N ALA A 423 40.69 -69.84 -14.09
CA ALA A 423 41.12 -71.21 -13.94
C ALA A 423 42.46 -71.20 -13.23
N ARG A 424 42.57 -72.08 -12.22
CA ARG A 424 43.72 -72.42 -11.36
C ARG A 424 43.99 -71.52 -10.16
#